data_AF-A0A2V8REU7-F1
#
_entry.id   AF-A0A2V8REU7-F1
#
_cell.length_a   1.000
_cell.length_b   1.000
_cell.length_c   1.000
_cell.angle_alpha   90.00
_cell.angle_beta   90.00
_cell.angle_gamma   90.00
#
_symmetry.space_group_name_H-M   'P 1'
#
loop_
_entity.id
_entity.type
_entity.pdbx_description
1 polymer ?
#
loop_
_entity_poly.entity_id
_entity_poly.type
_entity_poly.pdbx_seq_one_letter_code
_entity_poly.pdbx_strand_id
1 'polypeptide(L)'
;MSSEQGDKTFTASATPKADADARERHPALVFLRGELLAAPIPLEREEVTLGRALEADVRVNDARASRMHARIRVERDPSTGASRYRITDLGSTNGTLLNGQPVSDAYLEDGDKLTIGEHLLRFDLLDDIDREYQRQIHRLLAHDELTGLLTSKSFFSELRREAARSERETRPFCVLMMDIDHFKAVNDTHGHLVGSQTLEAVGSLVTHALRAGDVAARFGGEEFAAFMLNADCAQGLVAAERVRSTIEEHTFAAVRRGSPQDTGETLRITISIGVASYPDDARDPIELVELADTALYRAKNMGRNRVVAYCVSPPDLKPAGSVPGVPR
;
A
#
# COMPACT_ATOMS: atom_id res chain seq x y z
N MET A 1 14.99 -1.86 -73.79
CA MET A 1 15.99 -2.74 -73.17
C MET A 1 15.26 -3.54 -72.12
N SER A 2 14.95 -4.78 -72.48
CA SER A 2 14.12 -5.73 -71.74
C SER A 2 15.00 -6.72 -70.98
N SER A 3 14.43 -7.28 -69.91
CA SER A 3 14.64 -8.62 -69.35
C SER A 3 16.05 -9.07 -68.93
N GLU A 4 16.22 -9.42 -67.65
CA GLU A 4 16.35 -10.85 -67.28
C GLU A 4 16.11 -11.07 -65.78
N GLN A 5 15.20 -12.00 -65.51
CA GLN A 5 14.88 -12.59 -64.21
C GLN A 5 15.92 -13.68 -63.90
N GLY A 6 16.50 -13.64 -62.70
CA GLY A 6 17.31 -14.71 -62.13
C GLY A 6 16.58 -15.37 -60.96
N ASP A 7 16.11 -16.58 -61.21
CA ASP A 7 15.56 -17.54 -60.25
C ASP A 7 16.64 -17.97 -59.24
N LYS A 8 16.36 -17.82 -57.93
CA LYS A 8 16.97 -18.63 -56.87
C LYS A 8 15.94 -18.89 -55.78
N THR A 9 15.17 -19.94 -56.03
CA THR A 9 14.56 -20.80 -55.03
C THR A 9 15.54 -21.08 -53.87
N PHE A 10 15.27 -20.57 -52.67
CA PHE A 10 15.88 -21.04 -51.43
C PHE A 10 14.82 -21.84 -50.67
N THR A 11 14.93 -23.16 -50.76
CA THR A 11 14.29 -24.12 -49.88
C THR A 11 14.93 -24.03 -48.50
N ALA A 12 14.14 -23.64 -47.49
CA ALA A 12 14.51 -23.82 -46.09
C ALA A 12 13.48 -24.74 -45.43
N SER A 13 13.81 -26.03 -45.38
CA SER A 13 13.15 -27.02 -44.53
C SER A 13 14.01 -27.31 -43.30
N ALA A 14 13.35 -27.46 -42.15
CA ALA A 14 13.85 -27.89 -40.83
C ALA A 14 14.73 -26.85 -40.11
N THR A 15 14.39 -26.37 -38.91
CA THR A 15 13.98 -27.14 -37.71
C THR A 15 13.22 -26.19 -36.78
N PRO A 16 12.18 -26.61 -36.03
CA PRO A 16 11.59 -25.74 -35.01
C PRO A 16 12.66 -25.43 -33.96
N LYS A 17 12.91 -24.13 -33.73
CA LYS A 17 13.77 -23.64 -32.65
C LYS A 17 13.17 -24.07 -31.30
N ALA A 18 13.51 -25.28 -30.88
CA ALA A 18 13.27 -25.83 -29.54
C ALA A 18 14.28 -25.25 -28.54
N ASP A 19 14.39 -23.92 -28.45
CA ASP A 19 15.42 -23.27 -27.62
C ASP A 19 14.98 -21.90 -27.06
N ALA A 20 13.68 -21.73 -26.81
CA ALA A 20 13.13 -20.49 -26.25
C ALA A 20 12.62 -20.60 -24.79
N ASP A 21 12.64 -21.80 -24.17
CA ASP A 21 11.74 -22.10 -23.05
C ASP A 21 12.41 -22.55 -21.74
N ALA A 22 13.70 -22.26 -21.54
CA ALA A 22 14.37 -22.46 -20.25
C ALA A 22 14.56 -21.14 -19.48
N ARG A 23 13.62 -20.20 -19.60
CA ARG A 23 13.54 -19.09 -18.64
C ARG A 23 12.91 -19.63 -17.36
N GLU A 24 13.57 -19.42 -16.23
CA GLU A 24 13.04 -19.78 -14.93
C GLU A 24 11.72 -19.03 -14.72
N ARG A 25 10.61 -19.77 -14.70
CA ARG A 25 9.27 -19.21 -14.51
C ARG A 25 8.89 -19.28 -13.04
N HIS A 26 8.49 -18.15 -12.49
CA HIS A 26 8.17 -17.98 -11.08
C HIS A 26 6.64 -17.94 -10.90
N PRO A 27 6.06 -18.86 -10.13
CA PRO A 27 4.62 -18.90 -9.90
C PRO A 27 4.18 -17.75 -9.00
N ALA A 28 3.11 -17.07 -9.38
CA ALA A 28 2.51 -16.01 -8.58
C ALA A 28 0.98 -16.02 -8.65
N LEU A 29 0.34 -15.51 -7.60
CA LEU A 29 -1.07 -15.17 -7.60
C LEU A 29 -1.26 -13.66 -7.64
N VAL A 30 -2.07 -13.19 -8.58
CA VAL A 30 -2.40 -11.76 -8.72
C VAL A 30 -3.88 -11.56 -8.40
N PHE A 31 -4.19 -10.71 -7.41
CA PHE A 31 -5.57 -10.32 -7.14
C PHE A 31 -6.07 -9.38 -8.24
N LEU A 32 -7.11 -9.81 -8.96
CA LEU A 32 -7.80 -9.02 -9.97
C LEU A 32 -8.90 -8.13 -9.38
N ARG A 33 -9.35 -8.43 -8.15
CA ARG A 33 -10.35 -7.66 -7.38
C ARG A 33 -10.04 -7.71 -5.88
N GLY A 34 -10.20 -6.59 -5.17
CA GLY A 34 -10.08 -6.50 -3.70
C GLY A 34 -8.98 -5.57 -3.18
N GLU A 35 -8.52 -5.79 -1.95
CA GLU A 35 -7.58 -4.89 -1.25
C GLU A 35 -6.13 -5.00 -1.78
N LEU A 36 -5.71 -6.21 -2.17
CA LEU A 36 -4.36 -6.52 -2.68
C LEU A 36 -4.24 -6.41 -4.21
N LEU A 37 -5.04 -5.54 -4.84
CA LEU A 37 -5.03 -5.35 -6.30
C LEU A 37 -3.62 -5.15 -6.86
N ALA A 38 -3.26 -5.98 -7.84
CA ALA A 38 -2.06 -5.86 -8.68
C ALA A 38 -0.69 -6.06 -7.99
N ALA A 39 -0.64 -6.63 -6.78
CA ALA A 39 0.61 -7.14 -6.21
C ALA A 39 0.72 -8.66 -6.47
N PRO A 40 1.70 -9.16 -7.24
CA PRO A 40 1.91 -10.60 -7.37
C PRO A 40 2.40 -11.19 -6.05
N ILE A 41 1.67 -12.18 -5.54
CA ILE A 41 2.06 -12.95 -4.36
C ILE A 41 2.85 -14.17 -4.85
N PRO A 42 4.17 -14.23 -4.60
CA PRO A 42 4.98 -15.33 -5.08
C PRO A 42 4.65 -16.62 -4.32
N LEU A 43 4.57 -17.73 -5.04
CA LEU A 43 4.32 -19.06 -4.48
C LEU A 43 5.66 -19.78 -4.24
N GLU A 44 6.43 -19.29 -3.27
CA GLU A 44 7.80 -19.79 -2.99
C GLU A 44 7.84 -21.09 -2.19
N ARG A 45 6.72 -21.46 -1.55
CA ARG A 45 6.62 -22.68 -0.73
C ARG A 45 6.15 -23.86 -1.57
N GLU A 46 6.54 -25.07 -1.19
CA GLU A 46 6.05 -26.30 -1.83
C GLU A 46 4.53 -26.46 -1.71
N GLU A 47 3.97 -25.89 -0.65
CA GLU A 47 2.56 -25.85 -0.36
C GLU A 47 2.18 -24.45 0.10
N VAL A 48 1.18 -23.86 -0.56
CA VAL A 48 0.62 -22.55 -0.22
C VAL A 48 -0.88 -22.71 0.00
N THR A 49 -1.35 -22.23 1.14
CA THR A 49 -2.77 -22.30 1.52
C THR A 49 -3.47 -20.96 1.30
N LEU A 50 -4.72 -21.01 0.82
CA LEU A 50 -5.57 -19.85 0.63
C LEU A 50 -6.77 -19.93 1.58
N GLY A 51 -7.12 -18.81 2.23
CA GLY A 51 -8.30 -18.77 3.10
C GLY A 51 -8.42 -17.49 3.90
N ARG A 52 -9.52 -17.32 4.64
CA ARG A 52 -9.75 -16.09 5.43
C ARG A 52 -8.99 -16.01 6.74
N ALA A 53 -8.50 -17.15 7.23
CA ALA A 53 -7.85 -17.22 8.52
C ALA A 53 -6.46 -16.57 8.49
N LEU A 54 -6.00 -16.10 9.65
CA LEU A 54 -4.67 -15.50 9.79
C LEU A 54 -3.54 -16.51 9.54
N GLU A 55 -3.83 -17.80 9.69
CA GLU A 55 -2.86 -18.86 9.49
C GLU A 55 -2.69 -19.28 8.01
N ALA A 56 -3.55 -18.81 7.10
CA ALA A 56 -3.42 -19.09 5.68
C ALA A 56 -2.27 -18.28 5.06
N ASP A 57 -1.51 -18.89 4.15
CA ASP A 57 -0.38 -18.23 3.48
C ASP A 57 -0.85 -17.06 2.61
N VAL A 58 -1.95 -17.25 1.88
CA VAL A 58 -2.62 -16.21 1.10
C VAL A 58 -3.96 -15.91 1.73
N ARG A 59 -4.01 -14.78 2.44
CA ARG A 59 -5.22 -14.37 3.15
C ARG A 59 -6.24 -13.73 2.21
N VAL A 60 -7.43 -14.30 2.20
CA VAL A 60 -8.60 -13.79 1.47
C VAL A 60 -9.59 -13.25 2.50
N ASN A 61 -9.59 -11.93 2.73
CA ASN A 61 -10.39 -11.30 3.79
C ASN A 61 -11.89 -11.21 3.43
N ASP A 62 -12.54 -12.36 3.36
CA ASP A 62 -13.94 -12.49 2.95
C ASP A 62 -14.66 -13.49 3.87
N ALA A 63 -15.83 -13.11 4.37
CA ALA A 63 -16.68 -13.95 5.19
C ALA A 63 -17.18 -15.20 4.44
N ARG A 64 -17.29 -15.14 3.10
CA ARG A 64 -17.63 -16.27 2.23
C ARG A 64 -16.47 -17.22 1.97
N ALA A 65 -15.23 -16.84 2.30
CA ALA A 65 -14.13 -17.78 2.23
C ALA A 65 -14.07 -18.63 3.52
N SER A 66 -13.88 -19.94 3.37
CA SER A 66 -13.51 -20.80 4.50
C SER A 66 -12.17 -20.39 5.12
N ARG A 67 -11.97 -20.74 6.40
CA ARG A 67 -10.74 -20.44 7.16
C ARG A 67 -9.49 -20.90 6.39
N MET A 68 -9.49 -22.17 6.01
CA MET A 68 -8.59 -22.78 5.04
C MET A 68 -9.48 -23.23 3.89
N HIS A 69 -9.38 -22.59 2.74
CA HIS A 69 -10.32 -22.74 1.63
C HIS A 69 -9.78 -23.67 0.56
N ALA A 70 -8.57 -23.39 0.10
CA ALA A 70 -7.90 -24.15 -0.93
C ALA A 70 -6.39 -24.23 -0.63
N ARG A 71 -5.71 -25.11 -1.34
CA ARG A 71 -4.27 -25.30 -1.26
C ARG A 71 -3.71 -25.44 -2.66
N ILE A 72 -2.60 -24.78 -2.93
CA ILE A 72 -1.79 -24.99 -4.12
C ILE A 72 -0.52 -25.74 -3.71
N ARG A 73 -0.23 -26.85 -4.39
CA ARG A 73 1.01 -27.61 -4.22
C ARG A 73 1.83 -27.58 -5.50
N VAL A 74 3.14 -27.53 -5.35
CA VAL A 74 4.07 -27.79 -6.45
C VAL A 74 4.34 -29.29 -6.55
N GLU A 75 4.17 -29.84 -7.74
CA GLU A 75 4.51 -31.22 -8.08
C GLU A 75 5.50 -31.20 -9.23
N ARG A 76 6.56 -32.02 -9.17
CA ARG A 76 7.47 -32.17 -10.29
C ARG A 76 6.97 -33.27 -11.21
N ASP A 77 6.83 -32.95 -12.49
CA ASP A 77 6.53 -33.93 -13.51
C ASP A 77 7.69 -34.95 -13.60
N PRO A 78 7.45 -36.25 -13.34
CA PRO A 78 8.52 -37.26 -13.36
C PRO A 78 9.17 -37.44 -14.74
N SER A 79 8.46 -37.07 -15.81
CA SER A 79 8.89 -37.29 -17.19
C SER A 79 9.67 -36.10 -17.76
N THR A 80 9.26 -34.87 -17.42
CA THR A 80 9.86 -33.65 -17.96
C THR A 80 10.72 -32.89 -16.94
N GLY A 81 10.58 -33.20 -15.64
CA GLY A 81 11.20 -32.45 -14.55
C GLY A 81 10.58 -31.08 -14.29
N ALA A 82 9.58 -30.67 -15.07
CA ALA A 82 8.92 -29.38 -14.95
C ALA A 82 8.05 -29.29 -13.69
N SER A 83 8.05 -28.13 -13.05
CA SER A 83 7.13 -27.83 -11.95
C SER A 83 5.71 -27.63 -12.48
N ARG A 84 4.76 -28.39 -11.94
CA ARG A 84 3.32 -28.25 -12.14
C ARG A 84 2.68 -27.81 -10.84
N TYR A 85 1.61 -27.03 -10.94
CA TYR A 85 0.91 -26.48 -9.78
C TYR A 85 -0.47 -27.06 -9.71
N ARG A 86 -0.82 -27.63 -8.57
CA ARG A 86 -2.09 -28.31 -8.36
C ARG A 86 -2.88 -27.60 -7.29
N ILE A 87 -4.09 -27.17 -7.61
CA ILE A 87 -5.03 -26.63 -6.65
C ILE A 87 -5.95 -27.74 -6.14
N THR A 88 -6.16 -27.76 -4.83
CA THR A 88 -7.10 -28.67 -4.16
C THR A 88 -7.99 -27.85 -3.22
N ASP A 89 -9.31 -28.00 -3.35
CA ASP A 89 -10.29 -27.45 -2.42
C ASP A 89 -10.25 -28.23 -1.09
N LEU A 90 -10.25 -27.52 0.04
CA LEU A 90 -10.11 -28.12 1.38
C LEU A 90 -11.47 -28.38 2.05
N GLY A 91 -12.52 -28.65 1.27
CA GLY A 91 -13.89 -28.79 1.77
C GLY A 91 -14.50 -27.44 2.12
N SER A 92 -14.28 -26.45 1.24
CA SER A 92 -14.76 -25.11 1.47
C SER A 92 -16.29 -25.03 1.40
N THR A 93 -16.88 -24.07 2.11
CA THR A 93 -18.35 -23.95 2.21
C THR A 93 -18.98 -23.50 0.90
N ASN A 94 -18.30 -22.63 0.15
CA ASN A 94 -18.80 -22.03 -1.09
C ASN A 94 -18.11 -22.57 -2.35
N GLY A 95 -17.20 -23.54 -2.20
CA GLY A 95 -16.43 -24.12 -3.28
C GLY A 95 -15.32 -23.20 -3.82
N THR A 96 -14.28 -23.82 -4.37
CA THR A 96 -13.27 -23.16 -5.19
C THR A 96 -13.72 -23.21 -6.65
N LEU A 97 -13.68 -22.08 -7.37
CA LEU A 97 -13.94 -22.07 -8.82
C LEU A 97 -12.64 -21.84 -9.60
N LEU A 98 -12.41 -22.65 -10.62
CA LEU A 98 -11.36 -22.47 -11.62
C LEU A 98 -12.01 -22.11 -12.96
N ASN A 99 -11.68 -20.93 -13.50
CA ASN A 99 -12.26 -20.39 -14.73
C ASN A 99 -13.81 -20.39 -14.73
N GLY A 100 -14.41 -20.18 -13.55
CA GLY A 100 -15.85 -20.13 -13.35
C GLY A 100 -16.52 -21.50 -13.13
N GLN A 101 -15.76 -22.60 -13.15
CA GLN A 101 -16.28 -23.95 -12.89
C GLN A 101 -15.83 -24.44 -11.50
N PRO A 102 -16.71 -25.08 -10.71
CA PRO A 102 -16.32 -25.68 -9.44
C PRO A 102 -15.23 -26.73 -9.62
N VAL A 103 -14.22 -26.69 -8.75
CA VAL A 103 -13.11 -27.63 -8.78
C VAL A 103 -12.85 -28.15 -7.37
N SER A 104 -12.71 -29.47 -7.24
CA SER A 104 -12.19 -30.09 -6.02
C SER A 104 -10.68 -30.26 -6.10
N ASP A 105 -10.17 -30.57 -7.30
CA ASP A 105 -8.75 -30.80 -7.55
C ASP A 105 -8.43 -30.63 -9.05
N ALA A 106 -7.44 -29.81 -9.39
CA ALA A 106 -6.98 -29.62 -10.77
C ALA A 106 -5.55 -29.08 -10.86
N TYR A 107 -4.91 -29.25 -12.03
CA TYR A 107 -3.68 -28.54 -12.36
C TYR A 107 -4.00 -27.13 -12.87
N LEU A 108 -3.15 -26.18 -12.52
CA LEU A 108 -3.21 -24.79 -12.95
C LEU A 108 -2.32 -24.56 -14.17
N GLU A 109 -2.84 -23.78 -15.11
CA GLU A 109 -2.12 -23.26 -16.26
C GLU A 109 -1.94 -21.73 -16.14
N ASP A 110 -0.93 -21.20 -16.83
CA ASP A 110 -0.65 -19.76 -16.85
C ASP A 110 -1.88 -18.97 -17.35
N GLY A 111 -2.30 -17.97 -16.57
CA GLY A 111 -3.49 -17.15 -16.83
C GLY A 111 -4.80 -17.67 -16.24
N ASP A 112 -4.79 -18.82 -15.56
CA ASP A 112 -5.97 -19.41 -14.93
C ASP A 112 -6.57 -18.49 -13.85
N LYS A 113 -7.91 -18.44 -13.81
CA LYS A 113 -8.66 -17.60 -12.88
C LYS A 113 -9.23 -18.41 -11.74
N LEU A 114 -8.86 -18.07 -10.51
CA LEU A 114 -9.34 -18.68 -9.28
C LEU A 114 -10.34 -17.75 -8.60
N THR A 115 -11.53 -18.26 -8.29
CA THR A 115 -12.51 -17.55 -7.48
C THR A 115 -12.66 -18.22 -6.13
N ILE A 116 -12.46 -17.44 -5.06
CA ILE A 116 -12.62 -17.85 -3.67
C ILE A 116 -13.48 -16.79 -2.98
N GLY A 117 -14.73 -17.14 -2.63
CA GLY A 117 -15.70 -16.16 -2.16
C GLY A 117 -16.02 -15.13 -3.25
N GLU A 118 -15.83 -13.85 -2.96
CA GLU A 118 -15.98 -12.72 -3.90
C GLU A 118 -14.65 -12.30 -4.53
N HIS A 119 -13.53 -12.92 -4.14
CA HIS A 119 -12.21 -12.60 -4.67
C HIS A 119 -11.89 -13.39 -5.93
N LEU A 120 -11.37 -12.67 -6.92
CA LEU A 120 -10.87 -13.21 -8.17
C LEU A 120 -9.36 -13.05 -8.21
N LEU A 121 -8.65 -14.17 -8.29
CA LEU A 121 -7.20 -14.25 -8.43
C LEU A 121 -6.85 -14.82 -9.81
N ARG A 122 -5.68 -14.47 -10.33
CA ARG A 122 -5.09 -15.08 -11.51
C ARG A 122 -3.79 -15.77 -11.13
N PHE A 123 -3.61 -17.00 -11.59
CA PHE A 123 -2.35 -17.71 -11.48
C PHE A 123 -1.48 -17.37 -12.69
N ASP A 124 -0.30 -16.84 -12.46
CA ASP A 124 0.65 -16.45 -13.50
C ASP A 124 2.00 -17.16 -13.29
N LEU A 125 2.64 -17.57 -14.39
CA LEU A 125 4.01 -18.06 -14.44
C LEU A 125 4.92 -16.98 -15.01
N LEU A 126 5.43 -16.12 -14.14
CA LEU A 126 6.16 -14.91 -14.51
C LEU A 126 7.63 -15.20 -14.82
N ASP A 127 8.16 -14.72 -15.94
CA ASP A 127 9.61 -14.68 -16.13
C ASP A 127 10.25 -13.50 -15.36
N ASP A 128 11.58 -13.40 -15.36
CA ASP A 128 12.26 -12.32 -14.63
C ASP A 128 11.91 -10.91 -15.14
N ILE A 129 11.58 -10.77 -16.43
CA ILE A 129 11.15 -9.50 -17.03
C ILE A 129 9.74 -9.17 -16.53
N ASP A 130 8.84 -10.14 -16.53
CA ASP A 130 7.49 -9.97 -16.01
C ASP A 130 7.51 -9.58 -14.52
N ARG A 131 8.36 -10.22 -13.71
CA ARG A 131 8.52 -9.89 -12.29
C ARG A 131 8.99 -8.46 -12.09
N GLU A 132 9.97 -8.01 -12.87
CA GLU A 132 10.46 -6.63 -12.79
C GLU A 132 9.38 -5.63 -13.22
N TYR A 133 8.67 -5.93 -14.31
CA TYR A 133 7.56 -5.10 -14.78
C TYR A 133 6.43 -5.00 -13.75
N GLN A 134 6.05 -6.12 -13.12
CA GLN A 134 5.05 -6.13 -12.05
C GLN A 134 5.51 -5.36 -10.81
N ARG A 135 6.80 -5.47 -10.42
CA ARG A 135 7.35 -4.65 -9.33
C ARG A 135 7.29 -3.16 -9.64
N GLN A 136 7.58 -2.77 -10.88
CA GLN A 136 7.48 -1.38 -11.31
C GLN A 136 6.03 -0.88 -11.26
N ILE A 137 5.07 -1.65 -11.79
CA ILE A 137 3.65 -1.31 -11.69
C ILE A 137 3.24 -1.17 -10.22
N HIS A 138 3.60 -2.14 -9.38
CA HIS A 138 3.27 -2.08 -7.97
C HIS A 138 3.85 -0.83 -7.30
N ARG A 139 5.10 -0.45 -7.62
CA ARG A 139 5.72 0.76 -7.09
C ARG A 139 4.98 2.02 -7.53
N LEU A 140 4.53 2.10 -8.78
CA LEU A 140 3.75 3.22 -9.30
C LEU A 140 2.38 3.33 -8.62
N LEU A 141 1.74 2.21 -8.29
CA LEU A 141 0.47 2.20 -7.56
C LEU A 141 0.65 2.47 -6.06
N ALA A 142 1.79 2.04 -5.51
CA ALA A 142 2.04 2.09 -4.09
C ALA A 142 2.49 3.46 -3.61
N HIS A 143 3.11 4.26 -4.47
CA HIS A 143 3.67 5.57 -4.14
C HIS A 143 2.95 6.72 -4.86
N ASP A 144 2.80 7.84 -4.16
CA ASP A 144 2.34 9.10 -4.74
C ASP A 144 3.43 9.69 -5.65
N GLU A 145 3.07 9.99 -6.90
CA GLU A 145 4.02 10.45 -7.92
C GLU A 145 4.68 11.80 -7.57
N LEU A 146 4.00 12.66 -6.80
CA LEU A 146 4.50 13.98 -6.45
C LEU A 146 5.52 13.94 -5.31
N THR A 147 5.24 13.15 -4.28
CA THR A 147 6.00 13.16 -3.02
C THR A 147 6.90 11.94 -2.85
N GLY A 148 6.66 10.86 -3.61
CA GLY A 148 7.35 9.57 -3.47
C GLY A 148 6.96 8.79 -2.19
N LEU A 149 6.09 9.34 -1.34
CA LEU A 149 5.54 8.67 -0.17
C LEU A 149 4.53 7.60 -0.58
N LEU A 150 4.11 6.75 0.34
CA LEU A 150 3.02 5.81 0.05
C LEU A 150 1.72 6.55 -0.29
N THR A 151 0.88 5.93 -1.12
CA THR A 151 -0.52 6.35 -1.28
C THR A 151 -1.32 5.97 -0.03
N SER A 152 -2.44 6.65 0.22
CA SER A 152 -3.37 6.31 1.32
C SER A 152 -3.79 4.83 1.29
N LYS A 153 -4.03 4.26 0.10
CA LYS A 153 -4.36 2.85 -0.06
C LYS A 153 -3.24 1.95 0.46
N SER A 154 -1.99 2.22 0.07
CA SER A 154 -0.84 1.46 0.54
C SER A 154 -0.61 1.64 2.03
N PHE A 155 -0.79 2.85 2.56
CA PHE A 155 -0.68 3.13 3.98
C PHE A 155 -1.58 2.22 4.82
N PHE A 156 -2.87 2.09 4.47
CA PHE A 156 -3.79 1.21 5.17
C PHE A 156 -3.43 -0.28 5.06
N SER A 157 -2.94 -0.71 3.89
CA SER A 157 -2.46 -2.09 3.69
C SER A 157 -1.30 -2.41 4.65
N GLU A 158 -0.31 -1.53 4.71
CA GLU A 158 0.86 -1.66 5.59
C GLU A 158 0.44 -1.59 7.06
N LEU A 159 -0.41 -0.63 7.43
CA LEU A 159 -0.88 -0.43 8.81
C LEU A 159 -1.63 -1.66 9.34
N ARG A 160 -2.51 -2.27 8.54
CA ARG A 160 -3.23 -3.49 8.94
C ARG A 160 -2.29 -4.66 9.16
N ARG A 161 -1.26 -4.80 8.32
CA ARG A 161 -0.26 -5.84 8.49
C ARG A 161 0.51 -5.64 9.79
N GLU A 162 0.92 -4.41 10.10
CA GLU A 162 1.64 -4.10 11.32
C GLU A 162 0.77 -4.18 12.57
N ALA A 163 -0.53 -3.86 12.50
CA ALA A 163 -1.47 -4.09 13.59
C ALA A 163 -1.58 -5.58 13.95
N ALA A 164 -1.73 -6.45 12.94
CA ALA A 164 -1.78 -7.91 13.15
C ALA A 164 -0.47 -8.46 13.74
N ARG A 165 0.68 -7.87 13.35
CA ARG A 165 1.98 -8.22 13.92
C ARG A 165 2.12 -7.76 15.36
N SER A 166 1.73 -6.51 15.63
CA SER A 166 1.78 -5.87 16.95
C SER A 166 0.92 -6.60 17.97
N GLU A 167 -0.23 -7.12 17.56
CA GLU A 167 -1.09 -7.97 18.41
C GLU A 167 -0.36 -9.26 18.85
N ARG A 168 0.35 -9.93 17.93
CA ARG A 168 1.09 -11.17 18.25
C ARG A 168 2.33 -10.92 19.10
N GLU A 169 3.04 -9.83 18.83
CA GLU A 169 4.31 -9.51 19.48
C GLU A 169 4.16 -8.62 20.72
N THR A 170 2.94 -8.15 21.02
CA THR A 170 2.64 -7.19 22.10
C THR A 170 3.52 -5.93 22.01
N ARG A 171 3.62 -5.36 20.80
CA ARG A 171 4.44 -4.18 20.53
C ARG A 171 3.56 -2.95 20.26
N PRO A 172 3.82 -1.80 20.90
CA PRO A 172 3.08 -0.58 20.61
C PRO A 172 3.54 0.04 19.30
N PHE A 173 2.64 0.79 18.66
CA PHE A 173 2.96 1.70 17.57
C PHE A 173 2.06 2.91 17.65
N CYS A 174 2.45 4.00 16.99
CA CYS A 174 1.64 5.22 16.94
C CYS A 174 1.33 5.60 15.50
N VAL A 175 0.19 6.24 15.29
CA VAL A 175 -0.26 6.83 14.04
C VAL A 175 -0.26 8.35 14.16
N LEU A 176 0.25 9.02 13.13
CA LEU A 176 0.23 10.46 12.94
C LEU A 176 -0.70 10.80 11.77
N MET A 177 -1.61 11.75 12.00
CA MET A 177 -2.33 12.45 10.94
C MET A 177 -1.84 13.89 10.90
N MET A 178 -1.51 14.38 9.71
CA MET A 178 -0.82 15.64 9.51
C MET A 178 -1.46 16.43 8.37
N ASP A 179 -1.55 17.74 8.51
CA ASP A 179 -2.10 18.62 7.48
C ASP A 179 -1.38 19.96 7.45
N ILE A 180 -1.02 20.40 6.24
CA ILE A 180 -0.32 21.65 6.02
C ILE A 180 -1.27 22.83 6.29
N ASP A 181 -0.88 23.66 7.24
CA ASP A 181 -1.68 24.81 7.66
C ASP A 181 -1.79 25.82 6.51
N HIS A 182 -3.03 26.25 6.23
CA HIS A 182 -3.33 27.28 5.23
C HIS A 182 -2.81 26.98 3.82
N PHE A 183 -2.67 25.70 3.44
CA PHE A 183 -2.14 25.31 2.12
C PHE A 183 -2.91 25.93 0.94
N LYS A 184 -4.23 26.09 1.06
CA LYS A 184 -5.03 26.80 0.05
C LYS A 184 -4.51 28.21 -0.23
N ALA A 185 -4.08 28.96 0.79
CA ALA A 185 -3.54 30.31 0.60
C ALA A 185 -2.23 30.32 -0.19
N VAL A 186 -1.41 29.26 -0.07
CA VAL A 186 -0.21 29.06 -0.89
C VAL A 186 -0.59 28.92 -2.35
N ASN A 187 -1.58 28.05 -2.66
CA ASN A 187 -2.07 27.87 -4.02
C ASN A 187 -2.70 29.15 -4.59
N ASP A 188 -3.51 29.83 -3.80
CA ASP A 188 -4.24 31.03 -4.24
C ASP A 188 -3.28 32.21 -4.49
N THR A 189 -2.18 32.31 -3.72
CA THR A 189 -1.22 33.42 -3.82
C THR A 189 -0.08 33.15 -4.81
N HIS A 190 0.46 31.92 -4.82
CA HIS A 190 1.67 31.56 -5.57
C HIS A 190 1.42 30.58 -6.73
N GLY A 191 0.17 30.11 -6.88
CA GLY A 191 -0.24 29.18 -7.90
C GLY A 191 0.08 27.71 -7.57
N HIS A 192 -0.63 26.81 -8.26
CA HIS A 192 -0.54 25.36 -8.02
C HIS A 192 0.85 24.77 -8.22
N LEU A 193 1.70 25.36 -9.07
CA LEU A 193 3.07 24.86 -9.26
C LEU A 193 3.93 25.03 -8.00
N VAL A 194 3.79 26.16 -7.30
CA VAL A 194 4.48 26.40 -6.02
C VAL A 194 3.86 25.53 -4.93
N GLY A 195 2.54 25.33 -4.95
CA GLY A 195 1.86 24.36 -4.09
C GLY A 195 2.41 22.95 -4.25
N SER A 196 2.57 22.45 -5.48
CA SER A 196 3.16 21.14 -5.75
C SER A 196 4.59 21.02 -5.24
N GLN A 197 5.42 22.06 -5.45
CA GLN A 197 6.79 22.10 -4.92
C GLN A 197 6.83 22.11 -3.39
N THR A 198 5.87 22.78 -2.76
CA THR A 198 5.71 22.78 -1.31
C THR A 198 5.36 21.38 -0.78
N LEU A 199 4.44 20.68 -1.44
CA LEU A 199 4.07 19.30 -1.09
C LEU A 199 5.24 18.33 -1.24
N GLU A 200 5.99 18.42 -2.34
CA GLU A 200 7.21 17.62 -2.56
C GLU A 200 8.24 17.85 -1.44
N ALA A 201 8.49 19.12 -1.10
CA ALA A 201 9.40 19.49 -0.03
C ALA A 201 8.93 18.97 1.34
N VAL A 202 7.65 19.14 1.67
CA VAL A 202 7.06 18.61 2.92
C VAL A 202 7.18 17.09 2.99
N GLY A 203 6.87 16.36 1.91
CA GLY A 203 7.01 14.90 1.89
C GLY A 203 8.45 14.45 2.15
N SER A 204 9.43 15.15 1.57
CA SER A 204 10.84 14.92 1.84
C SER A 204 11.19 15.21 3.30
N LEU A 205 10.76 16.33 3.86
CA LEU A 205 11.05 16.71 5.26
C LEU A 205 10.44 15.71 6.25
N VAL A 206 9.21 15.25 6.03
CA VAL A 206 8.57 14.19 6.83
C VAL A 206 9.43 12.92 6.81
N THR A 207 9.86 12.49 5.63
CA THR A 207 10.70 11.28 5.48
C THR A 207 12.01 11.40 6.26
N HIS A 208 12.70 12.54 6.16
CA HIS A 208 13.97 12.76 6.86
C HIS A 208 13.82 12.92 8.37
N ALA A 209 12.67 13.42 8.82
CA ALA A 209 12.36 13.57 10.25
C ALA A 209 11.96 12.23 10.90
N LEU A 210 11.53 11.23 10.14
CA LEU A 210 11.21 9.90 10.67
C LEU A 210 12.44 8.98 10.68
N ARG A 211 12.44 7.94 11.52
CA ARG A 211 13.55 6.97 11.55
C ARG A 211 13.39 5.92 10.45
N ALA A 212 14.49 5.24 10.14
CA ALA A 212 14.45 4.06 9.29
C ALA A 212 13.47 3.01 9.83
N GLY A 213 12.53 2.58 8.98
CA GLY A 213 11.50 1.59 9.32
C GLY A 213 10.15 2.19 9.74
N ASP A 214 10.08 3.50 10.01
CA ASP A 214 8.78 4.18 10.08
C ASP A 214 8.23 4.37 8.65
N VAL A 215 6.90 4.46 8.54
CA VAL A 215 6.21 4.55 7.25
C VAL A 215 5.48 5.87 7.15
N ALA A 216 5.62 6.55 6.01
CA ALA A 216 4.93 7.80 5.71
C ALA A 216 4.18 7.70 4.38
N ALA A 217 3.06 8.40 4.31
CA ALA A 217 2.15 8.42 3.18
C ALA A 217 1.62 9.83 2.92
N ARG A 218 1.29 10.09 1.65
CA ARG A 218 0.40 11.19 1.30
C ARG A 218 -1.03 10.65 1.34
N PHE A 219 -1.80 11.15 2.30
CA PHE A 219 -3.13 10.64 2.59
C PHE A 219 -4.17 11.18 1.61
N GLY A 220 -4.04 12.44 1.19
CA GLY A 220 -4.85 13.06 0.14
C GLY A 220 -4.67 14.57 0.14
N GLY A 221 -4.70 15.23 -1.02
CA GLY A 221 -4.53 16.69 -1.09
C GLY A 221 -3.22 17.16 -0.41
N GLU A 222 -3.36 17.93 0.67
CA GLU A 222 -2.31 18.44 1.57
C GLU A 222 -2.12 17.64 2.87
N GLU A 223 -2.82 16.51 3.00
CA GLU A 223 -2.79 15.65 4.18
C GLU A 223 -1.74 14.55 4.03
N PHE A 224 -1.03 14.30 5.13
CA PHE A 224 -0.01 13.27 5.26
C PHE A 224 -0.33 12.38 6.45
N ALA A 225 0.10 11.12 6.37
CA ALA A 225 -0.03 10.18 7.46
C ALA A 225 1.30 9.46 7.70
N ALA A 226 1.55 9.04 8.94
CA ALA A 226 2.68 8.19 9.25
C ALA A 226 2.33 7.19 10.35
N PHE A 227 3.03 6.07 10.42
CA PHE A 227 3.03 5.24 11.62
C PHE A 227 4.45 4.82 12.01
N MET A 228 4.67 4.70 13.32
CA MET A 228 5.99 4.48 13.90
C MET A 228 5.99 3.19 14.72
N LEU A 229 6.84 2.25 14.33
CA LEU A 229 6.86 0.89 14.88
C LEU A 229 7.63 0.80 16.20
N ASN A 230 7.10 0.13 17.22
CA ASN A 230 7.74 0.11 18.55
C ASN A 230 7.86 1.54 19.10
N ALA A 231 6.73 2.26 19.10
CA ALA A 231 6.62 3.61 19.64
C ALA A 231 5.34 3.74 20.49
N ASP A 232 5.50 4.18 21.73
CA ASP A 232 4.39 4.58 22.61
C ASP A 232 3.96 6.04 22.36
N CYS A 233 2.86 6.50 23.03
CA CYS A 233 2.31 7.85 22.85
C CYS A 233 3.39 8.94 23.04
N ALA A 234 4.30 8.77 24.01
CA ALA A 234 5.35 9.75 24.31
C ALA A 234 6.41 9.80 23.20
N GLN A 235 6.87 8.64 22.73
CA GLN A 235 7.79 8.54 21.60
C GLN A 235 7.18 9.08 20.31
N GLY A 236 5.87 8.84 20.12
CA GLY A 236 5.14 9.37 18.98
C GLY A 236 5.01 10.89 19.00
N LEU A 237 4.75 11.48 20.17
CA LEU A 237 4.77 12.94 20.36
C LEU A 237 6.14 13.55 20.03
N VAL A 238 7.23 12.91 20.46
CA VAL A 238 8.60 13.40 20.15
C VAL A 238 8.88 13.39 18.65
N ALA A 239 8.48 12.33 17.95
CA ALA A 239 8.66 12.24 16.51
C ALA A 239 7.77 13.23 15.75
N ALA A 240 6.50 13.38 16.16
CA ALA A 240 5.59 14.38 15.61
C ALA A 240 6.13 15.80 15.80
N GLU A 241 6.64 16.13 16.98
CA GLU A 241 7.19 17.46 17.24
C GLU A 241 8.44 17.73 16.39
N ARG A 242 9.29 16.71 16.19
CA ARG A 242 10.43 16.80 15.27
C ARG A 242 9.99 17.06 13.83
N VAL A 243 8.95 16.40 13.35
CA VAL A 243 8.37 16.67 12.01
C VAL A 243 7.87 18.12 11.95
N ARG A 244 7.08 18.54 12.94
CA ARG A 244 6.50 19.88 13.01
C ARG A 244 7.57 20.98 12.99
N SER A 245 8.57 20.89 13.87
CA SER A 245 9.65 21.88 13.96
C SER A 245 10.51 21.90 12.69
N THR A 246 10.82 20.73 12.12
CA THR A 246 11.59 20.62 10.87
C THR A 246 10.91 21.36 9.72
N ILE A 247 9.58 21.27 9.63
CA ILE A 247 8.80 21.97 8.60
C ILE A 247 8.73 23.47 8.89
N GLU A 248 8.45 23.86 10.14
CA GLU A 248 8.38 25.28 10.52
C GLU A 248 9.71 26.02 10.29
N GLU A 249 10.83 25.36 10.57
CA GLU A 249 12.18 25.93 10.41
C GLU A 249 12.65 25.92 8.95
N HIS A 250 12.00 25.15 8.07
CA HIS A 250 12.37 25.06 6.68
C HIS A 250 11.97 26.33 5.90
N THR A 251 12.89 26.82 5.08
CA THR A 251 12.63 27.96 4.18
C THR A 251 12.15 27.46 2.83
N PHE A 252 10.87 27.60 2.55
CA PHE A 252 10.27 27.19 1.28
C PHE A 252 10.41 28.28 0.21
N ALA A 253 10.58 27.91 -1.05
CA ALA A 253 10.63 28.88 -2.15
C ALA A 253 9.21 29.39 -2.49
N ALA A 254 9.05 30.72 -2.61
CA ALA A 254 7.78 31.36 -2.98
C ALA A 254 7.55 31.46 -4.50
N VAL A 255 8.57 31.13 -5.29
CA VAL A 255 8.55 31.19 -6.74
C VAL A 255 8.96 29.83 -7.30
N ARG A 256 8.43 29.50 -8.48
CA ARG A 256 8.78 28.28 -9.20
C ARG A 256 10.30 28.20 -9.42
N ARG A 257 10.91 27.08 -9.00
CA ARG A 257 12.30 26.75 -9.36
C ARG A 257 12.57 26.92 -10.87
N GLY A 258 13.60 27.71 -11.20
CA GLY A 258 14.01 28.01 -12.57
C GLY A 258 13.20 29.10 -13.27
N SER A 259 12.37 29.85 -12.54
CA SER A 259 11.69 31.02 -13.09
C SER A 259 12.68 32.17 -13.35
N PRO A 260 12.55 32.93 -14.46
CA PRO A 260 13.28 34.17 -14.66
C PRO A 260 13.00 35.23 -13.59
N GLN A 261 11.91 35.08 -12.83
CA GLN A 261 11.54 35.92 -11.68
C GLN A 261 11.85 35.26 -10.33
N ASP A 262 12.81 34.34 -10.26
CA ASP A 262 13.28 33.84 -8.96
C ASP A 262 13.98 34.97 -8.19
N THR A 263 13.20 35.67 -7.38
CA THR A 263 13.63 36.81 -6.57
C THR A 263 14.24 36.40 -5.24
N GLY A 264 14.31 35.09 -4.94
CA GLY A 264 14.68 34.57 -3.63
C GLY A 264 13.61 34.79 -2.55
N GLU A 265 12.37 35.07 -2.94
CA GLU A 265 11.26 35.19 -2.00
C GLU A 265 10.93 33.84 -1.34
N THR A 266 10.61 33.86 -0.05
CA THR A 266 10.46 32.65 0.77
C THR A 266 9.09 32.57 1.43
N LEU A 267 8.57 31.36 1.60
CA LEU A 267 7.33 31.06 2.31
C LEU A 267 7.64 30.45 3.68
N ARG A 268 6.80 30.80 4.67
CA ARG A 268 6.73 30.07 5.92
C ARG A 268 5.53 29.14 5.88
N ILE A 269 5.80 27.85 6.06
CA ILE A 269 4.79 26.80 6.08
C ILE A 269 4.83 26.15 7.46
N THR A 270 3.66 25.89 8.02
CA THR A 270 3.52 25.13 9.27
C THR A 270 2.62 23.92 9.04
N ILE A 271 2.66 22.98 9.97
CA ILE A 271 1.87 21.76 9.90
C ILE A 271 1.21 21.52 11.26
N SER A 272 -0.04 21.08 11.25
CA SER A 272 -0.73 20.58 12.43
C SER A 272 -0.68 19.06 12.43
N ILE A 273 -0.51 18.44 13.61
CA ILE A 273 -0.34 16.98 13.74
C ILE A 273 -1.22 16.43 14.87
N GLY A 274 -1.96 15.38 14.58
CA GLY A 274 -2.68 14.54 15.54
C GLY A 274 -1.97 13.20 15.74
N VAL A 275 -1.91 12.71 16.97
CA VAL A 275 -1.26 11.43 17.32
C VAL A 275 -2.24 10.51 18.04
N ALA A 276 -2.27 9.23 17.67
CA ALA A 276 -2.97 8.17 18.41
C ALA A 276 -2.08 6.92 18.55
N SER A 277 -2.27 6.16 19.62
CA SER A 277 -1.37 5.08 20.05
C SER A 277 -2.08 3.73 20.12
N TYR A 278 -1.50 2.72 19.48
CA TYR A 278 -1.90 1.33 19.63
C TYR A 278 -1.14 0.69 20.79
N PRO A 279 -1.79 -0.16 21.63
CA PRO A 279 -3.22 -0.49 21.60
C PRO A 279 -4.08 0.40 22.51
N ASP A 280 -3.48 1.42 23.14
CA ASP A 280 -4.09 2.17 24.25
C ASP A 280 -5.30 3.02 23.82
N ASP A 281 -5.22 3.69 22.68
CA ASP A 281 -6.31 4.51 22.15
C ASP A 281 -7.32 3.67 21.35
N ALA A 282 -6.84 2.72 20.53
CA ALA A 282 -7.67 1.77 19.79
C ALA A 282 -6.88 0.52 19.37
N ARG A 283 -7.58 -0.60 19.19
CA ARG A 283 -7.01 -1.84 18.63
C ARG A 283 -7.32 -2.03 17.15
N ASP A 284 -8.37 -1.41 16.64
CA ASP A 284 -8.66 -1.43 15.22
C ASP A 284 -7.82 -0.34 14.52
N PRO A 285 -7.05 -0.69 13.46
CA PRO A 285 -6.20 0.28 12.78
C PRO A 285 -6.97 1.39 12.05
N ILE A 286 -8.23 1.17 11.66
CA ILE A 286 -9.04 2.22 11.02
C ILE A 286 -9.50 3.21 12.10
N GLU A 287 -10.06 2.70 13.19
CA GLU A 287 -10.44 3.51 14.35
C GLU A 287 -9.25 4.34 14.86
N LEU A 288 -8.05 3.75 14.93
CA LEU A 288 -6.85 4.47 15.38
C LEU A 288 -6.49 5.67 14.48
N VAL A 289 -6.68 5.56 13.16
CA VAL A 289 -6.48 6.68 12.22
C VAL A 289 -7.54 7.77 12.46
N GLU A 290 -8.80 7.39 12.70
CA GLU A 290 -9.89 8.34 13.02
C GLU A 290 -9.62 9.10 14.34
N LEU A 291 -9.05 8.45 15.34
CA LEU A 291 -8.65 9.09 16.59
C LEU A 291 -7.48 10.06 16.39
N ALA A 292 -6.50 9.71 15.56
CA ALA A 292 -5.41 10.60 15.18
C ALA A 292 -5.94 11.82 14.39
N ASP A 293 -6.87 11.63 13.46
CA ASP A 293 -7.54 12.72 12.74
C ASP A 293 -8.34 13.63 13.67
N THR A 294 -9.06 13.05 14.64
CA THR A 294 -9.74 13.81 15.69
C THR A 294 -8.75 14.68 16.48
N ALA A 295 -7.56 14.17 16.79
CA ALA A 295 -6.52 14.93 17.45
C ALA A 295 -5.93 16.04 16.53
N LEU A 296 -5.78 15.77 15.23
CA LEU A 296 -5.37 16.76 14.23
C LEU A 296 -6.36 17.91 14.14
N TYR A 297 -7.65 17.60 14.13
CA TYR A 297 -8.72 18.59 14.16
C TYR A 297 -8.63 19.49 15.42
N ARG A 298 -8.34 18.90 16.59
CA ARG A 298 -8.08 19.66 17.83
C ARG A 298 -6.86 20.57 17.67
N ALA A 299 -5.76 20.07 17.08
CA ALA A 299 -4.57 20.88 16.82
C ALA A 299 -4.89 22.13 15.97
N LYS A 300 -5.68 21.96 14.90
CA LYS A 300 -6.12 23.08 14.04
C LYS A 300 -6.98 24.09 14.81
N ASN A 301 -7.90 23.63 15.65
CA ASN A 301 -8.78 24.51 16.45
C ASN A 301 -8.06 25.23 17.58
N MET A 302 -6.98 24.66 18.12
CA MET A 302 -6.20 25.30 19.18
C MET A 302 -5.22 26.36 18.65
N GLY A 303 -5.22 26.64 17.35
CA GLY A 303 -4.38 27.67 16.73
C GLY A 303 -3.31 27.15 15.79
N ARG A 304 -3.43 25.89 15.32
CA ARG A 304 -2.53 25.27 14.33
C ARG A 304 -1.08 25.15 14.81
N ASN A 305 -0.17 24.75 13.90
CA ASN A 305 1.27 24.63 14.13
C ASN A 305 1.61 23.95 15.46
N ARG A 306 1.03 22.76 15.68
CA ARG A 306 1.19 22.04 16.94
C ARG A 306 0.90 20.56 16.79
N VAL A 307 1.36 19.81 17.78
CA VAL A 307 1.05 18.41 17.98
C VAL A 307 0.00 18.27 19.08
N VAL A 308 -1.00 17.42 18.85
CA VAL A 308 -1.97 17.00 19.88
C VAL A 308 -2.06 15.48 19.85
N ALA A 309 -1.92 14.84 21.00
CA ALA A 309 -2.24 13.42 21.15
C ALA A 309 -3.71 13.23 21.51
N TYR A 310 -4.32 12.14 21.03
CA TYR A 310 -5.66 11.73 21.43
C TYR A 310 -5.68 11.34 22.92
N CYS A 311 -4.65 10.58 23.35
CA CYS A 311 -4.44 10.06 24.70
C CYS A 311 -4.34 11.16 25.78
N VAL A 312 -3.98 12.39 25.40
CA VAL A 312 -3.84 13.54 26.31
C VAL A 312 -5.00 14.50 26.08
N SER A 313 -6.00 14.48 26.96
CA SER A 313 -7.03 15.52 26.96
C SER A 313 -6.35 16.89 27.18
N PRO A 314 -6.62 17.93 26.37
CA PRO A 314 -6.23 19.28 26.74
C PRO A 314 -6.93 19.66 28.07
N PRO A 315 -6.35 20.53 28.91
CA PRO A 315 -6.91 20.84 30.23
C PRO A 315 -8.34 21.42 30.24
N ASP A 316 -8.97 21.75 29.12
CA ASP A 316 -10.31 22.33 29.08
C ASP A 316 -11.09 21.95 27.80
N LEU A 317 -11.52 20.70 27.67
CA LEU A 317 -12.70 20.39 26.87
C LEU A 317 -13.65 19.53 27.70
N LYS A 318 -14.69 20.18 28.25
CA LYS A 318 -15.86 19.47 28.77
C LYS A 318 -16.41 18.58 27.65
N PRO A 319 -16.74 17.32 27.92
CA PRO A 319 -17.39 16.47 26.94
C PRO A 319 -18.70 17.15 26.50
N ALA A 320 -18.87 17.33 25.19
CA ALA A 320 -20.15 17.72 24.61
C ALA A 320 -21.18 16.69 25.07
N GLY A 321 -22.26 17.19 25.67
CA GLY A 321 -23.22 16.39 26.41
C GLY A 321 -23.77 15.20 25.63
N SER A 322 -23.92 14.10 26.36
CA SER A 322 -24.80 12.99 26.04
C SER A 322 -26.14 13.49 25.50
N VAL A 323 -26.48 13.08 24.28
CA VAL A 323 -27.83 13.24 23.73
C VAL A 323 -28.81 12.50 24.67
N PRO A 324 -29.87 13.14 25.19
CA PRO A 324 -30.86 12.47 26.02
C PRO A 324 -31.62 11.42 25.20
N GLY A 325 -31.82 10.26 25.82
CA GLY A 325 -32.40 9.07 25.20
C GLY A 325 -33.74 9.31 24.50
N VAL A 326 -33.92 8.59 23.39
CA VAL A 326 -35.21 8.39 22.74
C VAL A 326 -36.03 7.41 23.60
N PRO A 327 -37.24 7.77 24.03
CA PRO A 327 -38.11 6.83 24.75
C PRO A 327 -38.68 5.79 23.78
N ARG A 328 -38.95 4.61 24.37
CA ARG A 328 -39.39 3.34 23.77
C ARG A 328 -40.37 3.42 22.59
#